data_AF-A0A822GZI0-F1
#
_entry.id   AF-A0A822GZI0-F1
#
_cell.length_a   1.000
_cell.length_b   1.000
_cell.length_c   1.000
_cell.angle_alpha   90.00
_cell.angle_beta   90.00
_cell.angle_gamma   90.00
#
_symmetry.space_group_name_H-M   'P 1'
#
loop_
_entity.id
_entity.type
_entity.pdbx_description
1 polymer ?
#
loop_
_entity_poly.entity_id
_entity_poly.type
_entity_poly.pdbx_seq_one_letter_code
_entity_poly.pdbx_strand_id
1 'polypeptide(L)'
;KCYITIKHEHRKERSDDTNEMKTNSDTTINIQQQRQLTMQRMLDAIRYAIQCRNANCIFKNCSLCKRLLQCTKKWTKASRSQRQSCNKFLSPIWLHAKTCTDQNCLLHFCASFQHKIQRQRAATMQADRRRIKAMHRAKMGPGNYVPTKKN
;
A
#
# COMPACT_ATOMS: atom_id res chain seq x y z
N LYS A 1 14.74 20.18 -23.16
CA LYS A 1 15.73 19.64 -24.12
C LYS A 1 16.02 18.19 -23.74
N CYS A 2 15.47 17.22 -24.47
CA CYS A 2 15.66 15.78 -24.23
C CYS A 2 16.75 15.26 -25.17
N TYR A 3 17.78 14.62 -24.62
CA TYR A 3 18.85 13.98 -25.37
C TYR A 3 18.42 12.58 -25.84
N ILE A 4 18.72 12.30 -27.10
CA ILE A 4 18.24 11.19 -27.92
C ILE A 4 19.09 9.94 -27.65
N THR A 5 18.47 8.81 -27.27
CA THR A 5 18.98 7.44 -27.57
C THR A 5 18.01 6.29 -27.25
N ILE A 6 16.73 6.55 -26.94
CA ILE A 6 15.71 5.48 -26.84
C ILE A 6 14.47 5.98 -27.57
N LYS A 7 14.05 5.30 -28.64
CA LYS A 7 12.82 5.57 -29.40
C LYS A 7 11.62 5.46 -28.45
N HIS A 8 11.17 6.59 -27.91
CA HIS A 8 9.85 6.72 -27.33
C HIS A 8 8.97 7.40 -28.38
N GLU A 9 7.89 6.74 -28.75
CA GLU A 9 6.91 7.26 -29.71
C GLU A 9 6.19 8.45 -29.05
N HIS A 10 6.60 9.67 -29.39
CA HIS A 10 5.82 10.85 -29.05
C HIS A 10 4.62 10.90 -30.01
N ARG A 11 3.43 10.55 -29.53
CA ARG A 11 2.17 10.86 -30.21
C ARG A 11 2.03 12.38 -30.25
N LYS A 12 2.46 12.99 -31.36
CA LYS A 12 2.15 14.38 -31.68
C LYS A 12 0.67 14.45 -31.99
N GLU A 13 -0.12 14.94 -31.06
CA GLU A 13 -1.51 15.26 -31.31
C GLU A 13 -1.55 16.48 -32.24
N ARG A 14 -1.89 16.23 -33.50
CA ARG A 14 -2.24 17.27 -34.47
C ARG A 14 -3.71 17.56 -34.21
N SER A 15 -4.02 18.79 -33.84
CA SER A 15 -5.38 19.30 -33.68
C SER A 15 -6.09 19.25 -35.03
N ASP A 16 -6.95 18.25 -35.22
CA ASP A 16 -8.04 18.30 -36.19
C ASP A 16 -9.29 17.77 -35.50
N ASP A 17 -10.31 18.61 -35.52
CA ASP A 17 -11.64 18.39 -34.97
C ASP A 17 -12.27 17.11 -35.50
N THR A 18 -12.34 16.06 -34.67
CA THR A 18 -13.46 15.11 -34.73
C THR A 18 -13.74 14.50 -33.37
N ASN A 19 -14.98 14.71 -32.96
CA ASN A 19 -15.66 14.19 -31.80
C ASN A 19 -15.63 12.65 -31.76
N GLU A 20 -14.64 12.06 -31.08
CA GLU A 20 -14.71 10.67 -30.60
C GLU A 20 -14.63 10.63 -29.08
N MET A 21 -15.80 10.47 -28.46
CA MET A 21 -16.03 10.07 -27.08
C MET A 21 -15.43 8.67 -26.80
N LYS A 22 -14.10 8.55 -26.75
CA LYS A 22 -13.41 7.42 -26.08
C LYS A 22 -13.04 7.87 -24.68
N THR A 23 -14.06 7.83 -23.83
CA THR A 23 -14.00 8.30 -22.44
C THR A 23 -12.94 7.53 -21.63
N ASN A 24 -11.89 8.23 -21.20
CA ASN A 24 -11.06 8.17 -19.98
C ASN A 24 -10.91 6.89 -19.09
N SER A 25 -11.74 5.85 -19.19
CA SER A 25 -11.66 4.62 -18.39
C SER A 25 -10.46 3.76 -18.75
N ASP A 26 -10.16 3.56 -20.03
CA ASP A 26 -9.04 2.71 -20.46
C ASP A 26 -7.68 3.32 -20.08
N THR A 27 -7.54 4.63 -20.21
CA THR A 27 -6.33 5.36 -19.82
C THR A 27 -6.12 5.34 -18.30
N THR A 28 -7.18 5.46 -17.51
CA THR A 28 -7.09 5.41 -16.03
C THR A 28 -6.79 3.99 -15.51
N ILE A 29 -7.39 2.96 -16.12
CA ILE A 29 -7.06 1.55 -15.86
C ILE A 29 -5.59 1.27 -16.17
N ASN A 30 -5.08 1.75 -17.32
CA ASN A 30 -3.69 1.59 -17.73
C ASN A 30 -2.72 2.25 -16.73
N ILE A 31 -3.00 3.48 -16.28
CA ILE A 31 -2.19 4.16 -15.26
C ILE A 31 -2.18 3.38 -13.93
N GLN A 32 -3.32 2.83 -13.51
CA GLN A 32 -3.41 2.05 -12.29
C GLN A 32 -2.61 0.73 -12.39
N GLN A 33 -2.70 0.03 -13.52
CA GLN A 33 -1.91 -1.17 -13.79
C GLN A 33 -0.41 -0.86 -13.83
N GLN A 34 0.00 0.24 -14.46
CA GLN A 34 1.40 0.68 -14.48
C GLN A 34 1.92 1.00 -13.08
N ARG A 35 1.10 1.61 -12.22
CA ARG A 35 1.43 1.85 -10.81
C ARG A 35 1.61 0.53 -10.04
N GLN A 36 0.71 -0.44 -10.24
CA GLN A 36 0.81 -1.76 -9.62
C GLN A 36 2.09 -2.50 -10.05
N LEU A 37 2.39 -2.52 -11.34
CA LEU A 37 3.61 -3.13 -11.89
C LEU A 37 4.86 -2.44 -11.33
N THR A 38 4.85 -1.12 -11.20
CA THR A 38 5.95 -0.36 -10.59
C THR A 38 6.15 -0.73 -9.13
N MET A 39 5.07 -0.90 -8.35
CA MET A 39 5.16 -1.37 -6.97
C MET A 39 5.72 -2.78 -6.87
N GLN A 40 5.28 -3.70 -7.74
CA GLN A 40 5.79 -5.08 -7.77
C GLN A 40 7.29 -5.09 -8.10
N ARG A 41 7.72 -4.38 -9.14
CA ARG A 41 9.14 -4.23 -9.51
C ARG A 41 9.96 -3.65 -8.36
N MET A 42 9.40 -2.72 -7.59
CA MET A 42 10.07 -2.17 -6.42
C MET A 42 10.19 -3.21 -5.29
N LEU A 43 9.16 -4.04 -5.06
CA LEU A 43 9.25 -5.14 -4.09
C LEU A 43 10.32 -6.17 -4.46
N ASP A 44 10.40 -6.54 -5.74
CA ASP A 44 11.41 -7.48 -6.22
C ASP A 44 12.83 -6.89 -6.12
N ALA A 45 12.98 -5.60 -6.41
CA ALA A 45 14.24 -4.90 -6.18
C ALA A 45 14.65 -4.90 -4.69
N ILE A 46 13.68 -4.76 -3.78
CA ILE A 46 13.96 -4.82 -2.34
C ILE A 46 14.35 -6.24 -1.92
N ARG A 47 13.62 -7.28 -2.38
CA ARG A 47 13.95 -8.70 -2.12
C ARG A 47 15.37 -9.02 -2.58
N TYR A 48 15.72 -8.60 -3.79
CA TYR A 48 17.06 -8.74 -4.34
C TYR A 48 18.09 -8.01 -3.48
N ALA A 49 17.84 -6.76 -3.11
CA ALA A 49 18.79 -5.95 -2.34
C ALA A 49 19.11 -6.52 -0.95
N ILE A 50 18.15 -7.22 -0.32
CA ILE A 50 18.37 -7.93 0.95
C ILE A 50 19.41 -9.04 0.78
N GLN A 51 19.38 -9.77 -0.34
CA GLN A 51 20.27 -10.89 -0.62
C GLN A 51 21.60 -10.44 -1.27
N CYS A 52 21.62 -9.26 -1.89
CA CYS A 52 22.74 -8.78 -2.69
C CYS A 52 23.93 -8.32 -1.81
N ARG A 53 25.03 -9.10 -1.84
CA ARG A 53 26.28 -8.74 -1.16
C ARG A 53 27.22 -7.85 -1.98
N ASN A 54 27.03 -7.77 -3.30
CA ASN A 54 27.91 -6.99 -4.19
C ASN A 54 27.72 -5.48 -3.99
N ALA A 55 28.78 -4.77 -3.63
CA ALA A 55 28.79 -3.31 -3.45
C ALA A 55 28.56 -2.56 -4.79
N ASN A 56 29.07 -3.10 -5.89
CA ASN A 56 29.02 -2.51 -7.23
C ASN A 56 27.91 -3.15 -8.09
N CYS A 57 26.80 -3.53 -7.47
CA CYS A 57 25.71 -4.17 -8.17
C CYS A 57 25.09 -3.24 -9.23
N ILE A 58 25.01 -3.71 -10.48
CA ILE A 58 24.46 -2.97 -11.63
C ILE A 58 22.92 -3.03 -11.67
N PHE A 59 22.29 -3.88 -10.86
CA PHE A 59 20.84 -4.00 -10.82
C PHE A 59 20.19 -2.67 -10.43
N LYS A 60 19.27 -2.21 -11.27
CA LYS A 60 18.60 -0.91 -11.11
C LYS A 60 17.92 -0.82 -9.74
N ASN A 61 18.15 0.28 -9.03
CA ASN A 61 17.62 0.55 -7.68
C ASN A 61 18.20 -0.31 -6.54
N CYS A 62 19.17 -1.21 -6.78
CA CYS A 62 19.78 -1.99 -5.71
C CYS A 62 20.43 -1.10 -4.62
N SER A 63 21.21 -0.10 -5.03
CA SER A 63 21.83 0.87 -4.11
C SER A 63 20.81 1.66 -3.28
N LEU A 64 19.71 2.08 -3.91
CA LEU A 64 18.59 2.76 -3.25
C LEU A 64 17.92 1.85 -2.21
N CYS A 65 17.64 0.60 -2.57
CA CYS A 65 17.04 -0.38 -1.67
C CYS A 65 17.97 -0.76 -0.51
N LYS A 66 19.29 -0.85 -0.76
CA LYS A 66 20.29 -1.02 0.31
C LYS A 66 20.29 0.16 1.27
N ARG A 67 20.19 1.40 0.76
CA ARG A 67 20.10 2.60 1.60
C ARG A 67 18.80 2.62 2.41
N LEU A 68 17.69 2.15 1.85
CA LEU A 68 16.46 1.92 2.61
C LEU A 68 16.70 0.95 3.78
N LEU A 69 17.29 -0.22 3.51
CA LEU A 69 17.58 -1.22 4.56
C LEU A 69 18.51 -0.66 5.66
N GLN A 70 19.42 0.24 5.32
CA GLN A 70 20.22 0.95 6.31
C GLN A 70 19.42 2.02 7.08
N CYS A 71 18.54 2.75 6.39
CA CYS A 71 17.70 3.77 6.99
C CYS A 71 16.73 3.20 8.03
N THR A 72 16.14 2.03 7.75
CA THR A 72 15.22 1.38 8.68
C THR A 72 15.90 0.99 9.99
N LYS A 73 17.19 0.61 9.98
CA LYS A 73 17.96 0.31 11.21
C LYS A 73 18.07 1.48 12.18
N LYS A 74 18.06 2.72 11.67
CA LYS A 74 18.16 3.94 12.50
C LYS A 74 16.87 4.77 12.49
N TRP A 75 15.74 4.19 12.07
CA TRP A 75 14.49 4.93 11.84
C TRP A 75 14.02 5.74 13.07
N THR A 76 14.11 5.18 14.27
CA THR A 76 13.69 5.85 15.51
C THR A 76 14.58 7.04 15.89
N LYS A 77 15.87 6.99 15.52
CA LYS A 77 16.88 8.03 15.76
C LYS A 77 17.09 8.94 14.53
N ALA A 78 16.38 8.70 13.44
CA ALA A 78 16.55 9.44 12.19
C ALA A 78 15.97 10.85 12.27
N SER A 79 16.66 11.80 11.63
CA SER A 79 16.19 13.19 11.51
C SER A 79 14.90 13.28 10.68
N ARG A 80 14.16 14.38 10.80
CA ARG A 80 12.89 14.59 10.07
C ARG A 80 13.06 14.45 8.55
N SER A 81 14.17 14.96 8.01
CA SER A 81 14.54 14.84 6.59
C SER A 81 14.81 13.39 6.18
N GLN A 82 15.58 12.63 6.98
CA GLN A 82 15.84 11.22 6.71
C GLN A 82 14.57 10.36 6.78
N ARG A 83 13.62 10.67 7.66
CA ARG A 83 12.33 9.96 7.69
C ARG A 83 11.50 10.21 6.43
N GLN A 84 11.54 11.42 5.85
CA GLN A 84 10.77 11.74 4.64
C GLN A 84 11.23 10.93 3.42
N SER A 85 12.54 10.81 3.21
CA SER A 85 13.08 10.02 2.10
C SER A 85 12.75 8.53 2.26
N CYS A 86 12.80 8.03 3.49
CA CYS A 86 12.52 6.63 3.79
C CYS A 86 11.01 6.33 3.85
N ASN A 87 10.14 7.33 4.03
CA ASN A 87 8.67 7.17 4.05
C ASN A 87 8.11 6.64 2.73
N LYS A 88 8.76 6.94 1.59
CA LYS A 88 8.35 6.45 0.26
C LYS A 88 8.34 4.92 0.18
N PHE A 89 9.10 4.24 1.05
CA PHE A 89 9.19 2.80 1.08
C PHE A 89 8.26 2.14 2.10
N LEU A 90 7.61 2.89 2.99
CA LEU A 90 6.67 2.29 3.94
C LEU A 90 5.42 1.74 3.24
N SER A 91 4.93 2.43 2.21
CA SER A 91 3.79 1.98 1.40
C SER A 91 4.02 0.62 0.73
N PRO A 92 5.10 0.40 -0.04
CA PRO A 92 5.37 -0.91 -0.64
C PRO A 92 5.62 -1.99 0.43
N ILE A 93 6.35 -1.68 1.52
CA ILE A 93 6.56 -2.66 2.61
C ILE A 93 5.24 -3.06 3.26
N TRP A 94 4.31 -2.12 3.46
CA TRP A 94 2.98 -2.42 3.99
C TRP A 94 2.15 -3.29 3.04
N LEU A 95 2.24 -3.03 1.73
CA LEU A 95 1.59 -3.89 0.73
C LEU A 95 2.15 -5.32 0.79
N HIS A 96 3.47 -5.46 0.90
CA HIS A 96 4.09 -6.78 1.09
C HIS A 96 3.61 -7.46 2.38
N ALA A 97 3.57 -6.73 3.50
CA ALA A 97 3.14 -7.26 4.79
C ALA A 97 1.69 -7.80 4.78
N LYS A 98 0.83 -7.34 3.87
CA LYS A 98 -0.53 -7.88 3.73
C LYS A 98 -0.57 -9.31 3.19
N THR A 99 0.36 -9.67 2.33
CA THR A 99 0.38 -10.95 1.61
C THR A 99 1.53 -11.86 2.03
N CYS A 100 2.48 -11.32 2.79
CA CYS A 100 3.61 -12.10 3.32
C CYS A 100 3.13 -13.10 4.38
N THR A 101 3.52 -14.36 4.21
CA THR A 101 3.30 -15.46 5.14
C THR A 101 4.60 -16.01 5.74
N ASP A 102 5.74 -15.47 5.31
CA ASP A 102 7.06 -15.88 5.79
C ASP A 102 7.30 -15.37 7.21
N GLN A 103 7.49 -16.30 8.15
CA GLN A 103 7.76 -16.01 9.56
C GLN A 103 9.15 -15.38 9.76
N ASN A 104 10.11 -15.68 8.89
CA ASN A 104 11.49 -15.21 8.97
C ASN A 104 11.79 -14.15 7.90
N CYS A 105 10.78 -13.36 7.53
CA CYS A 105 10.92 -12.34 6.51
C CYS A 105 12.02 -11.33 6.89
N LEU A 106 13.06 -11.25 6.07
CA LEU A 106 14.21 -10.35 6.27
C LEU A 106 13.90 -8.87 5.99
N LEU A 107 12.69 -8.57 5.50
CA LEU A 107 12.25 -7.22 5.21
C LEU A 107 11.93 -6.48 6.52
N HIS A 108 12.78 -5.51 6.88
CA HIS A 108 12.54 -4.65 8.04
C HIS A 108 11.14 -3.99 8.00
N PHE A 109 10.46 -3.94 9.15
CA PHE A 109 9.05 -3.55 9.35
C PHE A 109 7.98 -4.54 8.89
N CYS A 110 8.30 -5.61 8.16
CA CYS A 110 7.29 -6.59 7.70
C CYS A 110 6.47 -7.15 8.87
N ALA A 111 7.12 -7.74 9.87
CA ALA A 111 6.47 -8.28 11.06
C ALA A 111 5.66 -7.22 11.82
N SER A 112 6.23 -6.04 12.05
CA SER A 112 5.52 -4.94 12.73
C SER A 112 4.26 -4.50 11.99
N PHE A 113 4.30 -4.44 10.65
CA PHE A 113 3.13 -4.13 9.84
C PHE A 113 2.13 -5.26 9.78
N GLN A 114 2.55 -6.53 9.73
CA GLN A 114 1.65 -7.68 9.86
C GLN A 114 0.86 -7.61 11.17
N HIS A 115 1.55 -7.38 12.30
CA HIS A 115 0.88 -7.19 13.59
C HIS A 115 -0.09 -5.99 13.59
N LYS A 116 0.31 -4.87 12.99
CA LYS A 116 -0.56 -3.68 12.88
C LYS A 116 -1.81 -3.97 12.03
N ILE A 117 -1.66 -4.65 10.90
CA ILE A 117 -2.77 -5.06 10.02
C ILE A 117 -3.70 -6.01 10.77
N GLN A 118 -3.16 -7.01 11.47
CA GLN A 118 -3.95 -7.96 12.24
C GLN A 118 -4.73 -7.27 13.36
N ARG A 119 -4.09 -6.36 14.10
CA ARG A 119 -4.76 -5.56 15.15
C ARG A 119 -5.88 -4.69 14.57
N GLN A 120 -5.65 -4.06 13.42
CA GLN A 120 -6.67 -3.27 12.73
C GLN A 120 -7.86 -4.13 12.30
N ARG A 121 -7.61 -5.29 11.68
CA ARG A 121 -8.67 -6.24 11.28
C ARG A 121 -9.52 -6.69 12.46
N ALA A 122 -8.87 -7.06 13.58
CA ALA A 122 -9.56 -7.47 14.80
C ALA A 122 -10.44 -6.34 15.37
N ALA A 123 -9.92 -5.10 15.41
CA ALA A 123 -10.67 -3.94 15.87
C ALA A 123 -11.90 -3.64 14.99
N THR A 124 -11.74 -3.71 13.66
CA THR A 124 -12.85 -3.53 12.70
C THR A 124 -13.91 -4.60 12.87
N MET A 125 -13.51 -5.89 12.95
CA MET A 125 -14.45 -6.99 13.18
C MET A 125 -15.22 -6.83 14.50
N GLN A 126 -14.58 -6.36 15.57
CA GLN A 126 -15.26 -6.09 16.84
C GLN A 126 -16.25 -4.93 16.71
N ALA A 127 -15.89 -3.86 16.01
CA ALA A 127 -16.78 -2.73 15.76
C ALA A 127 -18.01 -3.16 14.94
N ASP A 128 -17.83 -3.95 13.90
CA ASP A 128 -18.94 -4.43 13.06
C ASP A 128 -19.86 -5.37 13.83
N ARG A 129 -19.30 -6.27 14.65
CA ARG A 129 -20.10 -7.10 15.57
C ARG A 129 -20.97 -6.25 16.51
N ARG A 130 -20.46 -5.12 17.02
CA ARG A 130 -21.24 -4.19 17.86
C ARG A 130 -22.36 -3.51 17.05
N ARG A 131 -22.07 -3.07 15.82
CA ARG A 131 -23.07 -2.47 14.92
C ARG A 131 -24.21 -3.44 14.61
N ILE A 132 -23.90 -4.68 14.25
CA ILE A 132 -24.91 -5.72 13.98
C ILE A 132 -25.78 -5.97 15.21
N LYS A 133 -25.17 -6.10 16.41
CA LYS A 133 -25.92 -6.25 17.66
C LYS A 133 -26.83 -5.06 17.96
N ALA A 134 -26.38 -3.82 17.72
CA ALA A 134 -27.21 -2.63 17.89
C ALA A 134 -28.38 -2.60 16.90
N MET A 135 -28.14 -2.95 15.63
CA MET A 135 -29.21 -3.05 14.63
C MET A 135 -30.23 -4.15 14.95
N HIS A 136 -29.79 -5.31 15.44
CA HIS A 136 -30.71 -6.37 15.90
C HIS A 136 -31.55 -5.93 17.09
N ARG A 137 -30.97 -5.22 18.07
CA ARG A 137 -31.73 -4.64 19.20
C ARG A 137 -32.73 -3.57 18.74
N ALA A 138 -32.37 -2.75 17.76
CA ALA A 138 -33.27 -1.73 17.20
C ALA A 138 -34.44 -2.35 16.42
N LYS A 139 -34.21 -3.48 15.71
CA LYS A 139 -35.29 -4.22 15.02
C LYS A 139 -36.20 -4.99 15.98
N MET A 140 -35.67 -5.46 17.10
CA MET A 140 -36.42 -6.11 18.19
C MET A 140 -36.84 -5.08 19.26
N GLY A 141 -37.44 -3.95 18.84
CA GLY A 141 -37.77 -2.80 19.69
C GLY A 141 -38.46 -3.20 21.01
N PRO A 142 -38.40 -2.36 22.06
CA PRO A 142 -38.88 -2.71 23.39
C PRO A 142 -40.34 -3.11 23.30
N GLY A 143 -40.61 -4.41 23.42
CA GLY A 143 -41.97 -4.89 23.66
C GLY A 143 -42.50 -4.14 24.86
N ASN A 144 -43.58 -3.40 24.66
CA ASN A 144 -44.29 -2.63 25.68
C ASN A 144 -44.44 -3.46 26.97
N TYR A 145 -43.52 -3.27 27.92
CA TYR A 145 -43.73 -3.70 29.28
C TYR A 145 -44.63 -2.66 29.93
N VAL A 146 -45.94 -2.95 29.92
CA VAL A 146 -46.92 -2.21 30.72
C VAL A 146 -46.91 -2.86 32.11
N PRO A 147 -46.45 -2.18 33.17
CA PRO A 147 -46.58 -2.70 34.53
C PRO A 147 -48.06 -2.66 34.89
N THR A 148 -48.69 -3.83 35.02
CA THR A 148 -50.06 -3.93 35.55
C THR A 148 -50.03 -3.55 37.03
N LYS A 149 -50.59 -2.38 37.37
CA LYS A 149 -50.88 -2.02 38.76
C LYS A 149 -51.98 -2.95 39.26
N LYS A 150 -51.64 -3.80 40.23
CA LYS A 150 -52.63 -4.55 41.02
C LYS A 150 -53.30 -3.59 42.01
N ASN A 151 -54.61 -3.50 41.94
CA ASN A 151 -55.47 -3.05 43.04
C ASN A 151 -55.72 -4.22 43.99
#